data_AF-A0A7W5THX5-F1
#
_entry.id   AF-A0A7W5THX5-F1
#
_cell.length_a   1.000
_cell.length_b   1.000
_cell.length_c   1.000
_cell.angle_alpha   90.00
_cell.angle_beta   90.00
_cell.angle_gamma   90.00
#
_symmetry.space_group_name_H-M   'P 1'
#
loop_
_entity.id
_entity.type
_entity.pdbx_description
1 polymer ?
#
loop_
_entity_poly.entity_id
_entity_poly.type
_entity_poly.pdbx_seq_one_letter_code
_entity_poly.pdbx_strand_id
1 'polypeptide(L)' 'MKSGKSEAVSEAGVGWLRFAVANRLGWIFREQPNQDKGVDAHVEEVLDGEATGRLIGLQIKSGT' A
#
# COMPACT_ATOMS: atom_id res chain seq x y z
N MET A 1 10.29 7.03 -19.56
CA MET A 1 10.79 5.81 -18.89
C MET A 1 11.30 6.24 -17.52
N LYS A 2 10.73 5.70 -16.43
CA LYS A 2 11.26 5.98 -15.08
C LYS A 2 12.66 5.34 -14.98
N SER A 3 13.59 5.97 -14.28
CA SER A 3 14.90 5.38 -14.03
C SER A 3 14.74 4.17 -13.10
N GLY A 4 15.50 3.09 -13.29
CA GLY A 4 15.46 1.93 -12.38
C GLY A 4 15.71 2.30 -10.91
N LYS A 5 16.44 3.39 -10.64
CA LYS A 5 16.58 3.94 -9.28
C LYS A 5 15.26 4.49 -8.73
N SER A 6 14.48 5.20 -9.56
CA SER A 6 13.17 5.73 -9.16
C SER A 6 12.13 4.63 -8.97
N GLU A 7 12.22 3.53 -9.72
CA GLU A 7 11.37 2.35 -9.51
C GLU A 7 11.72 1.66 -8.19
N ALA A 8 13.01 1.45 -7.90
CA ALA A 8 13.43 0.88 -6.61
C ALA A 8 12.92 1.68 -5.40
N VAL A 9 12.94 3.02 -5.48
CA VAL A 9 12.39 3.89 -4.43
C VAL A 9 10.85 3.76 -4.33
N SER A 10 10.16 3.62 -5.47
CA SER A 10 8.72 3.35 -5.53
C SER A 10 8.36 2.06 -4.79
N GLU A 11 9.03 0.96 -5.16
CA GLU A 11 8.83 -0.36 -4.58
C GLU A 11 9.15 -0.40 -3.08
N ALA A 12 10.24 0.27 -2.66
CA ALA A 12 10.57 0.41 -1.24
C ALA A 12 9.45 1.12 -0.45
N GLY A 13 8.83 2.14 -1.06
CA GLY A 13 7.69 2.85 -0.47
C GLY A 13 6.47 1.94 -0.26
N VAL A 14 6.13 1.13 -1.26
CA VAL A 14 5.04 0.14 -1.17
C VAL A 14 5.34 -0.89 -0.08
N GLY A 15 6.56 -1.43 -0.05
CA GLY A 15 6.99 -2.39 0.97
C GLY A 15 6.92 -1.83 2.39
N TRP A 16 7.36 -0.58 2.58
CA TRP A 16 7.28 0.08 3.88
C TRP A 16 5.84 0.28 4.34
N LEU A 17 4.96 0.73 3.44
CA LEU A 17 3.55 0.96 3.77
C LEU A 17 2.84 -0.35 4.12
N ARG A 18 3.11 -1.42 3.37
CA ARG A 18 2.62 -2.78 3.68
C ARG A 18 3.01 -3.19 5.09
N PHE A 19 4.28 -3.01 5.47
CA PHE A 19 4.74 -3.32 6.82
C PHE A 19 4.03 -2.47 7.88
N ALA A 20 3.93 -1.16 7.66
CA ALA A 20 3.31 -0.23 8.60
C ALA A 20 1.82 -0.53 8.83
N VAL A 21 1.07 -0.81 7.76
CA VAL A 21 -0.35 -1.16 7.84
C VAL A 21 -0.56 -2.43 8.65
N ALA A 22 0.20 -3.49 8.36
CA ALA A 22 0.08 -4.76 9.06
C ALA A 22 0.53 -4.68 10.53
N ASN A 23 1.68 -4.05 10.80
CA ASN A 23 2.32 -4.14 12.13
C ASN A 23 2.00 -2.96 13.05
N ARG A 24 1.65 -1.79 12.51
CA ARG A 24 1.35 -0.60 13.32
C ARG A 24 -0.14 -0.33 13.43
N LEU A 25 -0.91 -0.62 12.38
CA LEU A 25 -2.36 -0.45 12.39
C LEU A 25 -3.11 -1.76 12.68
N GLY A 26 -2.48 -2.91 12.47
CA GLY A 26 -3.17 -4.21 12.56
C GLY A 26 -4.19 -4.43 11.44
N TRP A 27 -4.06 -3.69 10.34
CA TRP A 27 -5.00 -3.68 9.22
C TRP A 27 -4.49 -4.56 8.08
N ILE A 28 -5.37 -4.87 7.12
CA ILE A 28 -5.02 -5.71 5.97
C ILE A 28 -4.58 -4.81 4.81
N PHE A 29 -3.41 -5.09 4.23
CA PHE A 29 -2.91 -4.42 3.03
C PHE A 29 -3.13 -5.28 1.78
N ARG A 30 -3.72 -4.70 0.73
CA ARG A 30 -4.08 -5.38 -0.53
C ARG A 30 -3.48 -4.61 -1.71
N GLU A 31 -2.32 -5.03 -2.18
CA GLU A 31 -1.64 -4.40 -3.34
C GLU A 31 -2.44 -4.64 -4.64
N GLN A 32 -2.50 -3.62 -5.51
CA GLN A 32 -3.06 -3.78 -6.84
C GLN A 32 -1.96 -4.15 -7.84
N PRO A 33 -2.14 -5.24 -8.62
CA PRO A 33 -1.11 -5.70 -9.55
C PRO A 33 -0.89 -4.76 -10.76
N ASN A 34 -1.83 -3.84 -11.02
CA ASN A 34 -1.78 -2.92 -12.17
C ASN A 34 -1.72 -1.47 -11.70
N GLN A 35 -0.55 -0.84 -11.79
CA GLN A 35 -0.29 0.53 -11.32
C GLN A 35 -0.95 1.65 -12.17
N ASP A 36 -1.54 1.32 -13.32
CA ASP A 36 -2.03 2.31 -14.30
C ASP A 36 -3.43 2.89 -14.03
N LYS A 37 -4.04 2.61 -12.87
CA LYS A 37 -5.42 3.05 -12.55
C LYS A 37 -5.55 4.03 -11.38
N GLY A 38 -4.45 4.60 -10.89
CA GLY A 38 -4.46 5.65 -9.88
C GLY A 38 -4.65 5.19 -8.43
N VAL A 39 -4.89 3.90 -8.21
CA VAL A 39 -4.92 3.25 -6.88
C VAL A 39 -3.87 2.15 -6.89
N ASP A 40 -2.82 2.32 -6.10
CA ASP A 40 -1.70 1.40 -6.00
C ASP A 40 -2.01 0.25 -5.03
N ALA A 41 -2.83 0.50 -4.01
CA ALA A 41 -3.26 -0.50 -3.04
C ALA A 41 -4.60 -0.13 -2.39
N HIS A 42 -5.21 -1.10 -1.73
CA HIS A 42 -6.27 -0.87 -0.76
C HIS A 42 -5.81 -1.28 0.64
N VAL A 43 -6.37 -0.64 1.65
CA VAL A 43 -6.28 -1.12 3.04
C VAL A 43 -7.67 -1.36 3.60
N GLU A 44 -7.77 -2.33 4.49
CA GLU A 44 -9.01 -2.69 5.15
C GLU A 44 -8.85 -2.60 6.66
N GLU A 45 -9.74 -1.83 7.27
CA GLU A 45 -9.80 -1.69 8.73
C GLU A 45 -10.20 -3.03 9.36
N VAL A 46 -9.47 -3.39 10.42
CA VAL A 46 -9.77 -4.55 11.27
C VAL A 46 -10.17 -4.04 12.66
N LEU A 47 -11.34 -4.42 13.13
CA LEU A 47 -11.87 -4.07 14.45
C LEU A 47 -12.16 -5.35 15.21
N ASP A 48 -11.67 -5.43 16.45
CA ASP A 48 -11.84 -6.60 17.32
C ASP A 48 -11.44 -7.93 16.67
N GLY A 49 -10.42 -7.89 15.80
CA GLY A 49 -9.91 -9.06 15.07
C GLY A 49 -10.66 -9.40 13.79
N GLU A 50 -11.75 -8.69 13.46
CA GLU A 50 -12.57 -8.93 12.29
C GLU A 50 -12.38 -7.85 11.22
N ALA A 51 -12.28 -8.30 9.97
CA ALA A 51 -12.15 -7.42 8.83
C ALA A 51 -13.51 -6.72 8.56
N THR A 52 -13.51 -5.40 8.53
CA THR A 52 -14.77 -4.61 8.47
C THR A 52 -15.41 -4.55 7.08
N GLY A 53 -14.71 -5.00 6.03
CA GLY A 53 -15.12 -4.81 4.64
C GLY A 53 -14.97 -3.37 4.13
N ARG A 54 -14.54 -2.41 4.97
CA ARG A 54 -14.32 -1.02 4.58
C ARG A 54 -12.96 -0.89 3.91
N LEU A 55 -12.96 -0.65 2.60
CA LEU A 55 -11.75 -0.49 1.80
C LEU A 55 -11.42 0.99 1.60
N ILE A 56 -10.18 1.35 1.91
CA ILE A 56 -9.62 2.68 1.62
C ILE A 56 -8.61 2.51 0.49
N GLY A 57 -8.84 3.19 -0.63
CA GLY A 57 -7.91 3.23 -1.76
C GLY A 57 -6.72 4.13 -1.46
N LEU A 58 -5.51 3.67 -1.80
CA LEU A 58 -4.26 4.36 -1.58
C LEU A 58 -3.57 4.66 -2.92
N GLN A 59 -3.12 5.90 -3.06
CA GLN A 59 -2.08 6.25 -4.02
C GLN A 59 -0.77 6.47 -3.26
N ILE A 60 0.25 5.70 -3.61
CA ILE A 60 1.53 5.64 -2.90
C ILE A 60 2.56 6.42 -3.71
N LYS A 61 3.22 7.37 -3.04
CA LYS A 61 4.31 8.15 -3.61
C LYS A 61 5.50 8.05 -2.67
N SER A 62 6.69 7.86 -3.23
CA SER A 62 7.94 7.85 -2.49
C SER A 62 9.01 8.63 -3.26
N GLY A 63 9.98 9.13 -2.51
CA GLY A 63 11.07 9.96 -3.01
C GLY A 63 12.24 9.96 -2.02
N THR A 64 13.31 10.64 -2.41
CA THR A 64 14.54 10.83 -1.62
C THR A 64 14.77 12.30 -1.36
#